data_AF-N1W7I5-F1
#
_entry.id   AF-N1W7I5-F1
#
_cell.length_a   1.000
_cell.length_b   1.000
_cell.length_c   1.000
_cell.angle_alpha   90.00
_cell.angle_beta   90.00
_cell.angle_gamma   90.00
#
_symmetry.space_group_name_H-M   'P 1'
#
loop_
_entity.id
_entity.type
_entity.pdbx_description
1 polymer ?
#
loop_
_entity_poly.entity_id
_entity_poly.type
_entity_poly.pdbx_seq_one_letter_code
_entity_poly.pdbx_strand_id
1 'polypeptide(L)' 'MQLVQIVERTTRNVILVPLTSTDAGTVRKSFAKELKKMPTELRLSITYDQGKEMSNHKLFTKDTQMKVYFCHPGSPWEIV' A
#
# COMPACT_ATOMS: atom_id res chain seq x y z
N MET A 1 6.70 -17.04 4.01
CA MET A 1 6.81 -16.06 2.91
C MET A 1 5.41 -15.55 2.63
N GLN A 2 5.18 -14.25 2.81
CA GLN A 2 3.88 -13.62 2.54
C GLN A 2 4.03 -12.72 1.32
N LEU A 3 2.92 -12.49 0.62
CA LEU A 3 2.84 -11.60 -0.53
C LEU A 3 1.84 -10.51 -0.21
N VAL A 4 2.12 -9.34 -0.75
CA VAL A 4 1.21 -8.22 -0.77
C VAL A 4 1.14 -7.68 -2.18
N GLN A 5 -0.04 -7.19 -2.56
CA GLN A 5 -0.33 -6.75 -3.91
C GLN A 5 -0.68 -5.28 -3.92
N ILE A 6 -0.15 -4.57 -4.91
CA ILE A 6 -0.53 -3.19 -5.22
C ILE A 6 -1.16 -3.22 -6.61
N VAL A 7 -2.38 -2.71 -6.70
CA VAL A 7 -3.14 -2.66 -7.96
C VAL A 7 -3.36 -1.19 -8.32
N GLU A 8 -2.86 -0.78 -9.48
CA GLU A 8 -3.19 0.53 -10.05
C GLU A 8 -4.54 0.43 -10.76
N ARG A 9 -5.53 1.21 -10.32
CA ARG A 9 -6.93 0.99 -10.70
C ARG A 9 -7.28 1.33 -12.15
N THR A 10 -6.52 2.23 -12.79
CA THR A 10 -6.81 2.70 -14.15
C THR A 10 -6.38 1.68 -15.20
N THR A 11 -5.12 1.25 -15.11
CA THR A 11 -4.49 0.33 -16.04
C THR A 11 -4.57 -1.13 -15.59
N ARG A 12 -4.99 -1.38 -14.34
CA ARG A 12 -5.03 -2.71 -13.69
C ARG A 12 -3.65 -3.37 -13.62
N ASN A 13 -2.59 -2.57 -13.62
CA ASN A 13 -1.24 -3.07 -13.38
C ASN A 13 -1.12 -3.58 -11.95
N VAL A 14 -0.59 -4.80 -11.80
CA VAL A 14 -0.41 -5.46 -10.51
C VAL A 14 1.08 -5.56 -10.20
N ILE A 15 1.45 -5.13 -9.00
CA ILE A 15 2.79 -5.28 -8.46
C ILE A 15 2.70 -6.24 -7.28
N LEU A 16 3.40 -7.36 -7.38
CA LEU A 16 3.52 -8.34 -6.31
C LEU A 16 4.81 -8.08 -5.53
N VAL A 17 4.68 -7.92 -4.21
CA VAL A 17 5.80 -7.59 -3.34
C VAL A 17 6.00 -8.74 -2.35
N PRO A 18 7.09 -9.51 -2.46
CA PRO A 18 7.40 -10.53 -1.46
C PRO A 18 7.81 -9.89 -0.14
N LEU A 19 7.23 -10.37 0.95
CA LEU A 19 7.49 -9.91 2.30
C LEU A 19 8.15 -11.00 3.13
N THR A 20 9.15 -10.58 3.92
CA THR A 20 9.79 -11.40 4.94
C THR A 20 8.94 -11.51 6.21
N SER A 21 8.12 -10.50 6.50
CA SER A 21 7.16 -10.43 7.61
C SER A 21 6.02 -9.44 7.29
N THR A 22 4.89 -9.56 8.00
CA THR A 22 3.73 -8.64 7.90
C THR A 22 3.73 -7.54 8.98
N ASP A 23 4.85 -7.31 9.66
CA ASP A 23 4.92 -6.19 10.59
C ASP A 23 4.83 -4.84 9.84
N ALA A 24 4.31 -3.81 10.51
CA ALA A 24 4.06 -2.52 9.88
C ALA A 24 5.33 -1.80 9.41
N GLY A 25 6.50 -2.14 9.94
CA GLY A 25 7.77 -1.58 9.49
C GLY A 25 8.20 -2.15 8.14
N THR A 26 8.09 -3.47 8.01
CA THR A 26 8.45 -4.25 6.83
C THR A 26 7.52 -3.94 5.68
N VAL A 27 6.19 -3.97 5.90
CA VAL A 27 5.22 -3.65 4.84
C VAL A 27 5.43 -2.23 4.32
N ARG A 28 5.55 -1.24 5.22
CA ARG A 28 5.83 0.16 4.84
C ARG A 28 7.08 0.30 3.96
N LYS A 29 8.20 -0.29 4.39
CA LYS A 29 9.48 -0.16 3.66
C LYS A 29 9.40 -0.82 2.29
N SER A 30 8.82 -2.01 2.22
CA SER A 30 8.64 -2.75 0.97
C SER A 30 7.71 -2.01 0.00
N PHE A 31 6.56 -1.52 0.48
CA PHE A 31 5.65 -0.70 -0.34
C PHE A 31 6.33 0.57 -0.85
N ALA A 32 6.96 1.33 0.03
CA ALA A 32 7.60 2.59 -0.35
C ALA A 32 8.72 2.35 -1.37
N LYS A 33 9.46 1.25 -1.25
CA LYS A 33 10.49 0.86 -2.22
C LYS A 33 9.90 0.57 -3.59
N GLU A 34 8.83 -0.23 -3.67
CA GLU A 34 8.23 -0.61 -4.94
C GLU A 34 7.49 0.56 -5.61
N LEU A 35 6.72 1.32 -4.83
CA LEU A 35 6.03 2.51 -5.34
C LEU A 35 7.02 3.53 -5.86
N LYS A 36 8.17 3.77 -5.22
CA LYS A 36 9.18 4.71 -5.73
C LYS A 36 9.72 4.37 -7.13
N LYS A 37 9.52 3.14 -7.63
CA LYS A 37 9.86 2.75 -9.00
C LYS A 37 8.81 3.20 -10.03
N MET A 38 7.61 3.54 -9.57
CA MET A 38 6.52 4.02 -10.42
C MET A 38 6.67 5.52 -10.74
N PRO A 39 6.22 5.96 -11.93
CA PRO A 39 6.09 7.37 -12.25
C PRO A 39 5.33 8.13 -11.15
N THR A 40 5.82 9.32 -10.82
CA THR A 40 5.23 10.16 -9.75
C THR A 40 3.76 10.49 -10.00
N GLU A 41 3.37 10.61 -11.27
CA GLU A 41 1.99 10.87 -11.70
C GLU A 41 0.99 9.78 -11.26
N LEU A 42 1.46 8.53 -11.08
CA LEU A 42 0.63 7.41 -10.63
C LEU A 42 0.57 7.28 -9.11
N ARG A 43 1.33 8.10 -8.37
CA ARG A 43 1.51 8.02 -6.92
C ARG A 43 0.71 9.09 -6.18
N LEU A 44 -0.59 9.12 -6.40
CA LEU A 44 -1.47 10.14 -5.80
C LEU A 44 -2.02 9.68 -4.44
N SER A 45 -2.62 8.49 -4.42
CA SER A 45 -3.22 7.92 -3.22
C SER A 45 -3.21 6.40 -3.27
N ILE A 46 -3.40 5.79 -2.10
CA ILE A 46 -3.60 4.36 -1.93
C ILE A 46 -4.78 4.12 -0.98
N THR A 47 -5.61 3.14 -1.31
CA THR A 47 -6.65 2.60 -0.45
C THR A 47 -6.17 1.28 0.14
N TYR A 48 -6.38 1.06 1.44
CA TYR A 48 -5.98 -0.16 2.13
C TYR A 48 -7.04 -0.60 3.14
N ASP A 49 -6.96 -1.85 3.59
CA ASP A 49 -7.78 -2.33 4.70
C ASP A 49 -7.33 -1.74 6.04
N GLN A 50 -8.12 -1.97 7.09
CA GLN A 50 -7.79 -1.56 8.46
C GLN A 50 -6.78 -2.51 9.14
N GLY A 51 -6.00 -3.26 8.35
CA GLY A 51 -5.01 -4.19 8.83
C GLY A 51 -3.89 -3.50 9.63
N LYS A 52 -3.39 -4.22 10.66
CA LYS A 52 -2.31 -3.72 11.53
C LYS A 52 -1.02 -3.42 10.77
N GLU A 53 -0.86 -4.01 9.60
CA GLU A 53 0.25 -3.82 8.67
C GLU A 53 0.43 -2.35 8.25
N MET A 54 -0.65 -1.56 8.18
CA MET A 54 -0.60 -0.12 7.88
C MET A 54 -0.67 0.79 9.11
N SER A 55 -0.33 0.28 10.30
CA SER A 55 -0.22 1.11 11.51
C SER A 55 0.78 2.26 11.36
N ASN A 56 1.79 2.11 10.49
CA ASN A 56 2.80 3.13 10.19
C ASN A 56 2.46 4.02 8.96
N HIS A 57 1.20 4.09 8.53
CA HIS A 57 0.78 4.86 7.34
C HIS A 57 1.18 6.34 7.36
N LYS A 58 1.26 6.98 8.54
CA LYS A 58 1.72 8.38 8.64
C LYS A 58 3.17 8.55 8.16
N LEU A 59 4.05 7.62 8.54
CA LEU A 59 5.44 7.59 8.08
C LEU A 59 5.51 7.22 6.60
N PHE A 60 4.63 6.33 6.14
CA PHE A 60 4.52 5.99 4.73
C PHE A 60 4.18 7.22 3.87
N THR A 61 3.17 8.01 4.26
CA THR A 61 2.80 9.26 3.59
C THR A 61 3.95 10.26 3.60
N LYS A 62 4.69 10.37 4.71
CA LYS A 62 5.88 11.24 4.76
C LYS A 62 6.94 10.83 3.74
N ASP A 63 7.21 9.53 3.60
CA ASP A 63 8.27 8.99 2.74
C ASP A 63 7.91 8.95 1.25
N THR A 64 6.63 8.90 0.92
CA THR A 64 6.12 8.71 -0.45
C THR A 64 5.35 9.91 -0.99
N GLN A 65 4.91 10.81 -0.10
CA GLN A 65 3.96 11.90 -0.36
C GLN A 65 2.57 11.42 -0.82
N MET A 66 2.28 10.13 -0.70
CA MET A 66 0.99 9.54 -1.07
C MET A 66 -0.02 9.63 0.07
N LYS A 67 -1.26 9.99 -0.27
CA LYS A 67 -2.38 9.95 0.69
C LYS A 67 -2.82 8.51 0.92
N VAL A 68 -3.03 8.13 2.16
CA VAL A 68 -3.54 6.80 2.54
C VAL A 68 -4.98 6.94 2.98
N TYR A 69 -5.86 6.14 2.40
CA TYR A 69 -7.27 6.02 2.75
C TYR A 69 -7.55 4.60 3.24
N PHE A 70 -8.43 4.46 4.21
CA PHE A 70 -8.82 3.18 4.78
C PHE A 70 -10.27 2.87 4.41
N CYS A 71 -10.56 1.60 4.16
CA CYS A 71 -11.94 1.15 4.04
C CYS A 71 -12.70 1.33 5.35
N HIS A 72 -14.01 1.40 5.26
CA HIS A 72 -14.89 1.37 6.42
C HIS A 72 -14.84 -0.01 7.10
N PRO A 73 -15.06 -0.09 8.43
CA PRO A 73 -15.11 -1.37 9.13
C PRO A 73 -16.16 -2.31 8.51
N GLY A 74 -15.81 -3.58 8.33
CA GLY A 74 -16.73 -4.58 7.75
C GLY A 74 -17.05 -4.39 6.27
N SER A 75 -16.34 -3.51 5.55
CA SER A 75 -16.60 -3.18 4.13
C SER A 75 -15.44 -3.59 3.21
N PRO A 76 -15.12 -4.90 3.09
CA PRO A 76 -13.97 -5.37 2.30
C PRO A 76 -14.12 -5.11 0.78
N TRP A 77 -15.31 -4.77 0.29
CA TRP A 77 -15.53 -4.47 -1.13
C TRP A 77 -15.04 -3.07 -1.54
N GLU A 78 -14.59 -2.23 -0.61
CA GLU A 78 -14.11 -0.88 -0.94
C GLU A 78 -12.65 -0.84 -1.40
N ILE A 79 -11.93 -1.96 -1.26
CA ILE A 79 -10.50 -2.09 -1.58
C ILE A 79 -10.22 -3.02 -2.77
N VAL A 80 -11.27 -3.62 -3.36
CA VAL A 80 -11.20 -4.44 -4.58
C VAL A 80 -11.13 -3.60 -5.84
#